data_AF-A0A527Z600-F1
#
_entry.id   AF-A0A527Z600-F1
#
_cell.length_a   1.000
_cell.length_b   1.000
_cell.length_c   1.000
_cell.angle_alpha   90.00
_cell.angle_beta   90.00
_cell.angle_gamma   90.00
#
_symmetry.space_group_name_H-M   'P 1'
#
loop_
_entity.id
_entity.type
_entity.pdbx_description
1 polymer ?
#
loop_
_entity_poly.entity_id
_entity_poly.type
_entity_poly.pdbx_seq_one_letter_code
_entity_poly.pdbx_strand_id
1 'polypeptide(L)'
;KQHGIEKFGRLIDQNIAQGHYLSGLIEAEPTLELTAPTSINIVCFRYGGGGLTGERQKAFNTEIMLRLQEDGIAAVSDTTVHGQHCLRVA
;
A
#
# COMPACT_ATOMS: atom_id res chain seq x y z
N LYS A 1 0.69 -27.77 -22.01
CA LYS A 1 -0.16 -26.71 -21.41
C LYS A 1 0.34 -26.46 -19.99
N GLN A 2 1.35 -25.61 -19.86
CA GLN A 2 1.96 -25.25 -18.58
C GLN A 2 1.00 -24.28 -17.86
N HIS A 3 0.39 -24.74 -16.77
CA HIS A 3 -0.54 -24.02 -15.89
C HIS A 3 -1.87 -23.57 -16.54
N GLY A 4 -2.96 -24.30 -16.27
CA GLY A 4 -4.29 -24.00 -16.77
C GLY A 4 -4.89 -22.72 -16.18
N ILE A 5 -5.87 -22.16 -16.89
CA ILE A 5 -6.65 -20.94 -16.54
C ILE A 5 -7.05 -20.92 -15.05
N GLU A 6 -7.43 -22.08 -14.49
CA GLU A 6 -7.81 -22.23 -13.08
C GLU A 6 -6.70 -21.85 -12.09
N LYS A 7 -5.43 -22.17 -12.40
CA LYS A 7 -4.31 -21.82 -11.51
C LYS A 7 -4.08 -20.31 -11.50
N PHE A 8 -4.21 -19.66 -12.65
CA PHE A 8 -4.09 -18.21 -12.76
C PHE A 8 -5.24 -17.50 -12.05
N GLY A 9 -6.47 -17.99 -12.20
CA GLY A 9 -7.63 -17.46 -11.46
C GLY A 9 -7.39 -17.47 -9.94
N ARG A 10 -6.97 -18.62 -9.38
CA ARG A 10 -6.67 -18.72 -7.94
C ARG A 10 -5.60 -17.76 -7.46
N LEU A 11 -4.54 -17.53 -8.25
CA LEU A 11 -3.47 -16.59 -7.88
C LEU A 11 -3.97 -15.14 -7.89
N ILE A 12 -4.82 -14.78 -8.86
CA ILE A 12 -5.45 -13.46 -8.92
C ILE A 12 -6.34 -13.26 -7.69
N ASP A 13 -7.22 -14.22 -7.40
CA ASP A 13 -8.12 -14.16 -6.25
C ASP A 13 -7.35 -14.03 -4.93
N GLN A 14 -6.23 -14.76 -4.80
CA GLN A 14 -5.35 -14.68 -3.64
C GLN A 14 -4.74 -13.29 -3.48
N ASN A 15 -4.22 -12.68 -4.55
CA ASN A 15 -3.63 -11.36 -4.48
C ASN A 15 -4.69 -10.27 -4.17
N ILE A 16 -5.90 -10.41 -4.71
CA ILE A 16 -7.03 -9.53 -4.37
C ILE A 16 -7.38 -9.66 -2.89
N ALA A 17 -7.44 -10.88 -2.36
CA ALA A 17 -7.72 -11.11 -0.93
C ALA A 17 -6.63 -10.50 -0.03
N GLN A 18 -5.35 -10.57 -0.43
CA GLN A 18 -4.25 -9.91 0.28
C GLN A 18 -4.38 -8.38 0.27
N GLY A 19 -4.78 -7.81 -0.88
CA GLY A 19 -5.07 -6.38 -0.98
C GLY A 19 -6.14 -5.95 0.01
N HIS A 20 -7.29 -6.62 0.02
CA HIS A 20 -8.37 -6.32 0.96
C HIS A 20 -7.99 -6.52 2.43
N TYR A 21 -7.20 -7.56 2.73
CA TYR A 21 -6.71 -7.79 4.08
C TYR A 21 -5.84 -6.62 4.57
N LEU A 22 -4.88 -6.17 3.76
CA LEU A 22 -4.03 -5.03 4.10
C LEU A 22 -4.85 -3.74 4.26
N SER A 23 -5.83 -3.50 3.39
CA SER A 23 -6.71 -2.32 3.49
C SER A 23 -7.50 -2.31 4.79
N GLY A 24 -8.02 -3.46 5.24
CA GLY A 24 -8.71 -3.58 6.53
C GLY A 24 -7.78 -3.28 7.72
N LEU A 25 -6.50 -3.68 7.65
CA LEU A 25 -5.52 -3.34 8.68
C LEU A 25 -5.21 -1.84 8.69
N ILE A 26 -5.11 -1.20 7.53
CA ILE A 26 -4.87 0.24 7.39
C ILE A 26 -6.05 1.04 7.94
N GLU A 27 -7.28 0.67 7.58
CA GLU A 27 -8.50 1.34 8.05
C GLU A 27 -8.69 1.21 9.58
N ALA A 28 -8.19 0.13 10.17
CA ALA A 28 -8.23 -0.08 11.62
C ALA A 28 -7.16 0.70 12.40
N GLU A 29 -6.13 1.24 11.72
CA GLU A 29 -5.03 1.99 12.34
C GLU A 29 -5.26 3.50 12.22
N PRO A 30 -5.56 4.23 13.32
CA PRO A 30 -5.95 5.65 13.26
C PRO A 30 -4.91 6.60 12.68
N THR A 31 -3.63 6.20 12.69
CA THR A 31 -2.54 7.03 12.17
C THR A 31 -2.29 6.83 10.68
N LEU A 32 -2.93 5.83 10.06
CA LEU A 32 -2.84 5.53 8.64
C LEU A 32 -4.12 5.95 7.90
N GLU A 33 -3.96 6.24 6.62
CA GLU A 33 -5.05 6.66 5.73
C GLU A 33 -4.92 5.91 4.41
N LEU A 34 -6.00 5.26 3.98
CA LEU A 34 -6.11 4.69 2.64
C LEU A 34 -6.34 5.82 1.63
N THR A 35 -5.48 5.94 0.61
CA THR A 35 -5.53 7.07 -0.33
C THR A 35 -6.35 6.78 -1.60
N ALA A 36 -6.67 5.51 -1.84
CA ALA A 36 -7.56 5.08 -2.91
C ALA A 36 -8.27 3.77 -2.53
N PRO A 37 -9.52 3.55 -2.98
CA PRO A 37 -10.19 2.25 -2.82
C PRO A 37 -9.38 1.10 -3.41
N THR A 38 -9.35 -0.03 -2.71
CA THR A 38 -8.66 -1.24 -3.17
C THR A 38 -9.59 -2.06 -4.06
N SER A 39 -9.35 -2.02 -5.38
CA SER A 39 -10.15 -2.77 -6.36
C SER A 39 -9.51 -4.08 -6.81
N ILE A 40 -8.19 -4.21 -6.65
CA ILE A 40 -7.38 -5.39 -7.03
C ILE A 40 -6.30 -5.63 -5.96
N ASN A 41 -5.12 -6.12 -6.33
CA ASN A 41 -3.99 -6.35 -5.44
C ASN A 41 -3.13 -5.12 -5.13
N ILE A 42 -3.59 -3.89 -5.43
CA ILE A 42 -2.82 -2.67 -5.20
C ILE A 42 -3.45 -1.87 -4.07
N VAL A 43 -2.66 -1.59 -3.04
CA VAL A 43 -3.07 -0.81 -1.87
C VAL A 43 -2.21 0.44 -1.78
N CYS A 44 -2.86 1.60 -1.84
CA CYS A 44 -2.22 2.91 -1.70
C CYS A 44 -2.64 3.53 -0.37
N PHE A 45 -1.68 3.89 0.47
CA PHE A 45 -1.94 4.44 1.80
C PHE A 45 -0.81 5.36 2.25
N ARG A 46 -1.04 6.08 3.34
CA ARG A 46 -0.05 7.00 3.90
C ARG A 46 -0.20 7.09 5.41
N TYR A 47 0.86 7.54 6.06
CA TYR A 47 0.77 8.08 7.41
C TYR A 47 0.08 9.45 7.39
N GLY A 48 -1.08 9.51 8.03
CA GLY A 48 -1.91 10.71 8.22
C GLY A 48 -1.81 11.32 9.62
N GLY A 49 -1.11 10.67 10.55
CA GLY A 49 -0.97 11.14 11.93
C GLY A 49 -0.15 12.42 12.11
N GLY A 50 -0.27 13.04 13.28
CA GLY A 50 0.63 14.11 13.73
C GLY A 50 0.48 15.48 13.06
N GLY A 51 -0.57 15.71 12.28
CA GLY A 51 -0.87 17.04 11.70
C GLY A 51 0.13 17.52 10.64
N LEU A 52 0.93 16.61 10.08
CA LEU A 52 1.88 16.93 9.01
C LEU A 52 1.13 17.22 7.70
N THR A 53 1.59 18.22 6.95
CA THR A 53 1.00 18.59 5.64
C THR A 53 2.07 18.88 4.59
N GLY A 54 1.67 18.84 3.32
CA GLY A 54 2.52 19.20 2.18
C GLY A 54 3.83 18.41 2.13
N GLU A 55 4.93 19.12 1.87
CA GLU A 55 6.27 18.52 1.75
C GLU A 55 6.74 17.79 3.00
N ARG A 56 6.34 18.23 4.21
CA ARG A 56 6.70 17.54 5.45
C ARG A 56 6.05 16.17 5.53
N GLN A 57 4.78 16.08 5.14
CA GLN A 57 4.05 14.81 5.12
C GLN A 57 4.59 13.87 4.05
N LYS A 58 4.98 14.41 2.89
CA LYS A 58 5.66 13.66 1.83
C LYS A 58 6.98 13.10 2.32
N ALA A 59 7.86 13.94 2.85
CA ALA A 59 9.17 13.52 3.36
C ALA A 59 9.04 12.45 4.45
N PHE A 60 8.07 12.58 5.35
CA PHE A 60 7.82 11.57 6.39
C PHE A 60 7.39 10.22 5.81
N ASN A 61 6.49 10.21 4.83
CA ASN A 61 6.07 8.97 4.18
C ASN A 61 7.20 8.34 3.34
N THR A 62 8.04 9.17 2.69
CA THR A 62 9.23 8.69 2.00
C THR A 62 10.22 8.05 2.97
N GLU A 63 10.44 8.64 4.14
CA GLU A 63 11.31 8.07 5.19
C GLU A 63 10.77 6.71 5.69
N ILE A 64 9.46 6.56 5.87
CA ILE A 64 8.86 5.25 6.21
C ILE A 64 9.22 4.20 5.15
N MET A 65 9.07 4.53 3.87
CA MET A 65 9.39 3.62 2.78
C MET A 65 10.87 3.20 2.82
N LEU A 66 11.78 4.17 2.95
CA LEU A 66 13.21 3.93 2.97
C LEU A 66 13.59 3.00 4.12
N ARG A 67 13.10 3.26 5.34
CA ARG A 67 13.37 2.38 6.49
C ARG A 67 12.86 0.96 6.29
N LEU A 68 11.65 0.79 5.77
CA LEU A 68 11.10 -0.55 5.51
C LEU A 68 11.96 -1.34 4.52
N GLN A 69 12.52 -0.66 3.51
CA GLN A 69 13.40 -1.27 2.52
C GLN A 69 14.80 -1.55 3.08
N GLU A 70 15.41 -0.57 3.75
CA GLU A 70 16.77 -0.65 4.31
C GLU A 70 16.87 -1.68 5.44
N ASP A 71 15.84 -1.78 6.28
CA ASP A 71 15.73 -2.80 7.33
C ASP A 71 15.37 -4.18 6.77
N GLY A 72 15.08 -4.28 5.47
CA GLY A 72 14.72 -5.54 4.80
C GLY A 72 13.36 -6.11 5.22
N ILE A 73 12.48 -5.28 5.81
CA ILE A 73 11.15 -5.69 6.29
C ILE A 73 10.20 -5.90 5.11
N ALA A 74 10.18 -4.95 4.16
CA ALA A 74 9.30 -5.02 3.00
C ALA A 74 9.82 -4.15 1.85
N ALA A 75 9.65 -4.65 0.62
CA ALA A 75 9.88 -3.88 -0.60
C ALA A 75 8.62 -3.08 -0.98
N VAL A 76 8.42 -1.92 -0.34
CA VAL A 76 7.29 -1.03 -0.61
C VAL A 76 7.69 0.04 -1.63
N SER A 77 6.83 0.39 -2.57
CA SER A 77 7.05 1.51 -3.51
C SER A 77 6.27 2.74 -3.10
N ASP A 78 6.47 3.88 -3.77
CA ASP A 78 5.61 5.05 -3.61
C ASP A 78 4.91 5.45 -4.92
N THR A 79 3.86 6.26 -4.78
CA THR A 79 3.19 6.90 -5.91
C THR A 79 2.48 8.18 -5.46
N THR A 80 1.90 8.90 -6.43
CA THR A 80 1.10 10.09 -6.16
C THR A 80 -0.36 9.84 -6.54
N VAL A 81 -1.26 9.98 -5.57
CA VAL A 81 -2.71 9.85 -5.75
C VAL A 81 -3.35 11.16 -5.34
N HIS A 82 -4.18 11.75 -6.20
CA HIS A 82 -4.84 13.04 -5.95
C HIS A 82 -3.88 14.17 -5.51
N GLY A 83 -2.65 14.18 -6.06
CA GLY A 83 -1.62 15.16 -5.71
C GLY A 83 -0.93 14.93 -4.36
N GLN A 84 -1.22 13.81 -3.69
CA GLN A 84 -0.63 13.43 -2.40
C GLN A 84 0.28 12.21 -2.57
N HIS A 85 1.47 12.28 -1.98
CA HIS A 85 2.41 11.17 -1.95
C HIS A 85 1.93 10.08 -0.98
N CYS A 86 2.01 8.83 -1.43
CA CYS A 86 1.55 7.66 -0.69
C CYS A 86 2.45 6.45 -0.96
N LEU A 87 2.45 5.52 0.00
CA LEU A 87 3.05 4.21 -0.10
C LEU A 87 2.16 3.29 -0.94
N ARG A 88 2.78 2.37 -1.68
CA ARG A 88 2.11 1.44 -2.59
C ARG A 88 2.65 0.02 -2.43
N VAL A 89 1.74 -0.91 -2.15
CA VAL A 89 1.97 -2.35 -2.10
C VAL A 89 1.22 -3.01 -3.26
N ALA A 90 1.83 -4.01 -3.92
CA ALA A 90 1.30 -4.74 -5.07
C ALA A 90 1.74 -6.21 -5.08
#